data_AF-A0ABD2WBL8-F1
#
_entry.id   AF-A0ABD2WBL8-F1
#
_cell.length_a   1.000
_cell.length_b   1.000
_cell.length_c   1.000
_cell.angle_alpha   90.00
_cell.angle_beta   90.00
_cell.angle_gamma   90.00
#
_symmetry.space_group_name_H-M   'P 1'
#
loop_
_entity.id
_entity.type
_entity.pdbx_description
1 polymer ?
#
loop_
_entity_poly.entity_id
_entity_poly.type
_entity_poly.pdbx_seq_one_letter_code
_entity_poly.pdbx_strand_id
1 'polypeptide(L)'
;MELETKDTQKSREFSNKNRDGRGSNFEEAISACGYGKFHYLLLLVIIPASWASVLDSSNMSMILPSAECDLDLTLYHKGILNGISYAGMVSSALLWGFMADVFGRRPILLYGFLADGICNLLCGFSQNFATIVIFKFISGFIVSGPYATIMTYCAEFYCTKDRPRITLAIGFTCFAGCIVNAAMAWLIIPRNWYFQFGDDSFIYNSWRIYLSSCGLPILIGALGLSFFPESPKFLMSQGRNEEALSIFRSIYVMNKKKSAETYSIKVLENELTDEIPVSVTETRAYPKSFKNVICQGLLQMKPLFMGSNLMRLLLMVTIQFGGMLCANTLRLWQPQLFATLNHYQGNASGGALNLTFCEILDTTNIKVIKIENIHETEPECIVKHVDSTVYIFTLLVSTAITICLLLATALVNIVNNKNLLILCFVISTSSILLLNWASHYTVIILLTSFFVGLMSTTTTLVISVTVNLFPTSLRTMAVSLAMMVGRIGALSGNVLFPIFLDYGCIVTVISLAVILIVSLVLTIFIPKSKNNVK
;
A
#
# COMPACT_ATOMS: atom_id res chain seq x y z
N MET A 1 25.73 -37.23 8.00
CA MET A 1 26.06 -38.15 6.88
C MET A 1 24.93 -38.29 5.86
N GLU A 2 23.65 -38.36 6.26
CA GLU A 2 22.51 -38.44 5.31
C GLU A 2 22.12 -37.11 4.60
N LEU A 3 22.52 -35.96 5.15
CA LEU A 3 22.30 -34.64 4.52
C LEU A 3 23.31 -34.32 3.40
N GLU A 4 24.56 -34.76 3.54
CA GLU A 4 25.60 -34.61 2.51
C GLU A 4 25.35 -35.48 1.28
N THR A 5 24.75 -36.66 1.47
CA THR A 5 24.46 -37.59 0.39
C THR A 5 23.34 -37.10 -0.53
N LYS A 6 22.33 -36.39 -0.01
CA LYS A 6 21.26 -35.77 -0.83
C LYS A 6 21.76 -34.61 -1.69
N ASP A 7 22.63 -33.74 -1.16
CA ASP A 7 23.21 -32.65 -1.94
C ASP A 7 24.18 -33.16 -3.01
N THR A 8 24.91 -34.26 -2.73
CA THR A 8 25.82 -34.92 -3.68
C THR A 8 25.06 -35.65 -4.80
N GLN A 9 23.89 -36.22 -4.49
CA GLN A 9 23.05 -36.91 -5.48
C GLN A 9 22.33 -35.93 -6.40
N LYS A 10 21.84 -34.80 -5.87
CA LYS A 10 21.29 -33.69 -6.67
C LYS A 10 22.34 -33.11 -7.61
N SER A 11 23.56 -32.86 -7.12
CA SER A 11 24.64 -32.31 -7.94
C SER A 11 25.11 -33.28 -9.04
N ARG A 12 24.98 -34.60 -8.86
CA ARG A 12 25.20 -35.60 -9.92
C ARG A 12 24.08 -35.62 -10.98
N GLU A 13 22.82 -35.45 -10.59
CA GLU A 13 21.70 -35.26 -11.55
C GLU A 13 21.84 -33.96 -12.36
N PHE A 14 22.25 -32.86 -11.71
CA PHE A 14 22.56 -31.58 -12.39
C PHE A 14 23.69 -31.72 -13.41
N SER A 15 24.71 -32.54 -13.12
CA SER A 15 25.83 -32.76 -14.03
C SER A 15 25.44 -33.59 -15.27
N ASN A 16 24.44 -34.47 -15.17
CA ASN A 16 23.98 -35.28 -16.31
C ASN A 16 23.08 -34.48 -17.26
N LYS A 17 22.19 -33.60 -16.77
CA LYS A 17 21.36 -32.73 -17.63
C LYS A 17 22.17 -31.76 -18.51
N ASN A 18 23.28 -31.23 -17.98
CA ASN A 18 24.18 -30.35 -18.74
C ASN A 18 24.88 -31.06 -19.92
N ARG A 19 24.86 -32.39 -20.00
CA ARG A 19 25.41 -33.16 -21.13
C ARG A 19 24.44 -33.31 -22.31
N ASP A 20 23.14 -33.11 -22.10
CA ASP A 20 22.09 -33.33 -23.11
C ASP A 20 21.74 -32.08 -23.94
N GLY A 21 22.50 -30.97 -23.79
CA GLY A 21 22.28 -29.73 -24.54
C GLY A 21 21.02 -28.94 -24.14
N ARG A 22 20.28 -29.37 -23.12
CA ARG A 22 19.12 -28.65 -22.57
C ARG A 22 19.59 -27.61 -21.55
N GLY A 23 19.30 -26.34 -21.80
CA GLY A 23 19.63 -25.24 -20.87
C GLY A 23 18.90 -25.37 -19.53
N SER A 24 19.48 -24.83 -18.46
CA SER A 24 18.84 -24.80 -17.14
C SER A 24 17.76 -23.72 -17.07
N ASN A 25 16.61 -24.08 -16.50
CA ASN A 25 15.53 -23.12 -16.28
C ASN A 25 15.84 -22.16 -15.11
N PHE A 26 14.99 -21.14 -14.94
CA PHE A 26 15.16 -20.14 -13.89
C PHE A 26 15.28 -20.73 -12.47
N GLU A 27 14.43 -21.71 -12.11
CA GLU A 27 14.40 -22.28 -10.75
C GLU A 27 15.67 -23.08 -10.43
N GLU A 28 16.20 -23.80 -11.41
CA GLU A 28 17.48 -24.50 -11.31
C GLU A 28 18.63 -23.51 -11.13
N ALA A 29 18.66 -22.44 -11.94
CA ALA A 29 19.68 -21.40 -11.90
C ALA A 29 19.75 -20.66 -10.56
N ILE A 30 18.60 -20.15 -10.07
CA ILE A 30 18.57 -19.40 -8.81
C ILE A 30 18.85 -20.29 -7.60
N SER A 31 18.39 -21.56 -7.64
CA SER A 31 18.64 -22.50 -6.54
C SER A 31 20.13 -22.81 -6.40
N ALA A 32 20.87 -22.88 -7.50
CA ALA A 32 22.32 -23.10 -7.49
C ALA A 32 23.10 -21.93 -6.87
N CYS A 33 22.58 -20.70 -6.97
CA CYS A 33 23.18 -19.52 -6.32
C CYS A 33 23.14 -19.62 -4.78
N GLY A 34 22.14 -20.34 -4.24
CA GLY A 34 21.88 -20.45 -2.82
C GLY A 34 21.42 -19.14 -2.17
N TYR A 35 21.02 -19.22 -0.91
CA TYR A 35 20.57 -18.08 -0.10
C TYR A 35 21.74 -17.47 0.69
N GLY A 36 21.84 -16.14 0.81
CA GLY A 36 22.97 -15.50 1.48
C GLY A 36 22.98 -13.97 1.46
N LYS A 37 24.18 -13.37 1.51
CA LYS A 37 24.43 -11.93 1.65
C LYS A 37 23.63 -11.07 0.68
N PHE A 38 23.52 -11.48 -0.59
CA PHE A 38 22.77 -10.73 -1.60
C PHE A 38 21.30 -10.52 -1.19
N HIS A 39 20.65 -11.58 -0.70
CA HIS A 39 19.24 -11.56 -0.32
C HIS A 39 18.98 -10.66 0.90
N TYR A 40 19.88 -10.68 1.88
CA TYR A 40 19.78 -9.79 3.05
C TYR A 40 19.99 -8.32 2.70
N LEU A 41 20.96 -8.02 1.83
CA LEU A 41 21.18 -6.65 1.35
C LEU A 41 20.00 -6.16 0.51
N LEU A 42 19.45 -7.02 -0.35
CA LEU A 42 18.27 -6.71 -1.16
C LEU A 42 17.09 -6.35 -0.25
N LEU A 43 16.80 -7.18 0.75
CA LEU A 43 15.74 -6.91 1.71
C LEU A 43 15.97 -5.58 2.45
N LEU A 44 17.19 -5.32 2.92
CA LEU A 44 17.52 -4.09 3.64
C LEU A 44 17.25 -2.82 2.80
N VAL A 45 17.60 -2.85 1.52
CA VAL A 45 17.37 -1.74 0.59
C VAL A 45 15.88 -1.55 0.25
N ILE A 46 15.12 -2.63 0.20
CA ILE A 46 13.68 -2.60 -0.11
C ILE A 46 12.84 -2.06 1.05
N ILE A 47 13.28 -2.22 2.31
CA ILE A 47 12.53 -1.74 3.49
C ILE A 47 12.08 -0.28 3.33
N PRO A 48 12.97 0.71 3.14
CA PRO A 48 12.56 2.10 3.05
C PRO A 48 11.73 2.41 1.78
N ALA A 49 12.02 1.75 0.66
CA ALA A 49 11.21 1.85 -0.56
C ALA A 49 9.79 1.29 -0.37
N SER A 50 9.63 0.24 0.44
CA SER A 50 8.35 -0.42 0.70
C SER A 50 7.37 0.45 1.50
N TRP A 51 7.86 1.51 2.14
CA TRP A 51 7.04 2.47 2.89
C TRP A 51 6.38 3.54 2.01
N ALA A 52 6.85 3.74 0.78
CA ALA A 52 6.39 4.80 -0.12
C ALA A 52 4.85 4.83 -0.24
N SER A 53 4.22 3.69 -0.56
CA SER A 53 2.77 3.62 -0.72
C SER A 53 1.99 4.00 0.55
N VAL A 54 2.54 3.76 1.74
CA VAL A 54 1.89 4.13 3.00
C VAL A 54 2.10 5.61 3.30
N LEU A 55 3.31 6.12 3.10
CA LEU A 55 3.63 7.54 3.27
C LEU A 55 2.76 8.40 2.36
N ASP A 56 2.65 8.08 1.07
CA ASP A 56 1.87 8.91 0.12
C ASP A 56 0.37 8.87 0.33
N SER A 57 -0.13 7.72 0.80
CA SER A 57 -1.56 7.55 1.08
C SER A 57 -1.99 8.15 2.41
N SER A 58 -1.04 8.48 3.31
CA SER A 58 -1.37 8.82 4.70
C SER A 58 -0.67 10.06 5.25
N ASN A 59 0.35 10.62 4.59
CA ASN A 59 1.04 11.81 5.11
C ASN A 59 0.16 13.07 5.13
N MET A 60 -0.82 13.19 4.23
CA MET A 60 -1.80 14.27 4.27
C MET A 60 -2.59 14.28 5.57
N SER A 61 -3.09 13.12 6.01
CA SER A 61 -3.84 13.01 7.26
C SER A 61 -3.11 13.54 8.49
N MET A 62 -1.77 13.44 8.51
CA MET A 62 -0.96 13.90 9.64
C MET A 62 -0.85 15.42 9.70
N ILE A 63 -0.87 16.10 8.56
CA ILE A 63 -0.68 17.56 8.53
C ILE A 63 -1.99 18.35 8.63
N LEU A 64 -3.15 17.73 8.37
CA LEU A 64 -4.44 18.44 8.33
C LEU A 64 -4.68 19.31 9.56
N PRO A 65 -4.42 18.84 10.80
CA PRO A 65 -4.69 19.65 11.99
C PRO A 65 -3.73 20.84 12.11
N SER A 66 -2.48 20.69 11.66
CA SER A 66 -1.45 21.75 11.75
C SER A 66 -1.51 22.74 10.59
N ALA A 67 -1.97 22.30 9.42
CA ALA A 67 -2.04 23.11 8.21
C ALA A 67 -3.39 23.83 8.05
N GLU A 68 -4.34 23.59 8.96
CA GLU A 68 -5.71 24.09 8.91
C GLU A 68 -5.77 25.62 8.82
N CYS A 69 -5.09 26.31 9.75
CA CYS A 69 -5.08 27.77 9.79
C CYS A 69 -4.19 28.37 8.70
N ASP A 70 -3.05 27.74 8.40
CA ASP A 70 -2.08 28.25 7.44
C ASP A 70 -2.61 28.29 6.00
N LEU A 71 -3.56 27.40 5.67
CA LEU A 71 -4.09 27.23 4.31
C LEU A 71 -5.60 27.49 4.20
N ASP A 72 -6.24 27.94 5.28
CA ASP A 72 -7.69 28.15 5.37
C ASP A 72 -8.49 26.91 4.90
N LEU A 73 -8.21 25.76 5.53
CA LEU A 73 -8.76 24.48 5.09
C LEU A 73 -10.18 24.26 5.62
N THR A 74 -11.14 24.30 4.70
CA THR A 74 -12.50 23.78 4.92
C THR A 74 -12.49 22.26 5.12
N LEU A 75 -13.57 21.71 5.70
CA LEU A 75 -13.82 20.26 5.79
C LEU A 75 -13.74 19.57 4.42
N TYR A 76 -14.24 20.22 3.38
CA TYR A 76 -14.16 19.75 2.00
C TYR A 76 -12.71 19.71 1.47
N HIS A 77 -11.91 20.76 1.72
CA HIS A 77 -10.50 20.78 1.35
C HIS A 77 -9.73 19.61 2.00
N LYS A 78 -9.97 19.35 3.29
CA LYS A 78 -9.37 18.22 4.02
C LYS A 78 -9.74 16.87 3.38
N GLY A 79 -11.01 16.67 3.00
CA GLY A 79 -11.47 15.47 2.31
C GLY A 79 -10.81 15.25 0.95
N ILE A 80 -10.65 16.31 0.15
CA ILE A 80 -9.93 16.26 -1.13
C ILE A 80 -8.46 15.88 -0.91
N LEU A 81 -7.76 16.48 0.06
CA LEU A 81 -6.35 16.18 0.33
C LEU A 81 -6.13 14.72 0.76
N ASN A 82 -7.03 14.15 1.56
CA ASN A 82 -6.97 12.73 1.92
C ASN A 82 -7.29 11.80 0.73
N GLY A 83 -8.16 12.24 -0.19
CA GLY A 83 -8.58 11.44 -1.35
C GLY A 83 -7.63 11.51 -2.55
N ILE A 84 -6.97 12.64 -2.79
CA ILE A 84 -6.32 12.94 -4.08
C ILE A 84 -5.18 11.96 -4.44
N SER A 85 -4.43 11.47 -3.46
CA SER A 85 -3.40 10.44 -3.69
C SER A 85 -4.01 9.16 -4.27
N TYR A 86 -5.21 8.75 -3.81
CA TYR A 86 -5.92 7.61 -4.36
C TYR A 86 -6.45 7.88 -5.77
N ALA A 87 -6.88 9.10 -6.07
CA ALA A 87 -7.27 9.48 -7.43
C ALA A 87 -6.08 9.32 -8.40
N GLY A 88 -4.88 9.78 -8.01
CA GLY A 88 -3.64 9.54 -8.74
C GLY A 88 -3.39 8.04 -8.96
N MET A 89 -3.43 7.24 -7.88
CA MET A 89 -3.20 5.79 -7.93
C MET A 89 -4.19 5.02 -8.82
N VAL A 90 -5.45 5.42 -8.86
CA VAL A 90 -6.47 4.78 -9.71
C VAL A 90 -6.26 5.16 -11.17
N SER A 91 -5.94 6.43 -11.45
CA SER A 91 -5.74 6.93 -12.81
C SER A 91 -4.55 6.29 -13.53
N SER A 92 -3.52 5.85 -12.80
CA SER A 92 -2.30 5.28 -13.35
C SER A 92 -2.26 3.74 -13.40
N ALA A 93 -3.27 3.05 -12.86
CA ALA A 93 -3.22 1.60 -12.65
C ALA A 93 -2.97 0.79 -13.95
N LEU A 94 -3.62 1.17 -15.05
CA LEU A 94 -3.45 0.50 -16.35
C LEU A 94 -2.11 0.84 -17.01
N LEU A 95 -1.64 2.09 -16.86
CA LEU A 95 -0.40 2.56 -17.45
C LEU A 95 0.79 1.77 -16.90
N TRP A 96 0.86 1.61 -15.58
CA TRP A 96 1.97 0.95 -14.93
C TRP A 96 2.05 -0.55 -15.22
N GLY A 97 0.91 -1.21 -15.43
CA GLY A 97 0.90 -2.61 -15.88
C GLY A 97 1.64 -2.79 -17.21
N PHE A 98 1.40 -1.88 -18.16
CA PHE A 98 2.11 -1.89 -19.45
C PHE A 98 3.60 -1.54 -19.31
N MET A 99 3.93 -0.52 -18.51
CA MET A 99 5.31 -0.11 -18.31
C MET A 99 6.16 -1.26 -17.75
N ALA A 100 5.62 -2.03 -16.78
CA ALA A 100 6.28 -3.18 -16.14
C ALA A 100 6.69 -4.29 -17.10
N ASP A 101 5.86 -4.56 -18.11
CA ASP A 101 6.13 -5.60 -19.09
C ASP A 101 7.16 -5.16 -20.14
N VAL A 102 7.27 -3.85 -20.41
CA VAL A 102 8.14 -3.31 -21.48
C VAL A 102 9.52 -2.91 -20.97
N PHE A 103 9.60 -2.14 -19.89
CA PHE A 103 10.86 -1.53 -19.47
C PHE A 103 11.69 -2.41 -18.53
N GLY A 104 11.11 -3.49 -18.01
CA GLY A 104 11.72 -4.28 -16.94
C GLY A 104 11.41 -3.72 -15.56
N ARG A 105 11.90 -4.42 -14.53
CA ARG A 105 11.51 -4.13 -13.14
C ARG A 105 12.38 -3.05 -12.54
N ARG A 106 13.70 -3.11 -12.76
CA ARG A 106 14.66 -2.17 -12.15
C ARG A 106 14.45 -0.72 -12.58
N PRO A 107 14.28 -0.37 -13.88
CA PRO A 107 14.06 1.01 -14.29
C PRO A 107 12.81 1.63 -13.65
N ILE A 108 11.71 0.87 -13.56
CA ILE A 108 10.46 1.36 -12.97
C ILE A 108 10.63 1.62 -11.49
N LEU A 109 11.26 0.69 -10.77
CA LEU A 109 11.55 0.88 -9.34
C LEU A 109 12.47 2.08 -9.11
N LEU A 110 13.58 2.17 -9.84
CA LEU A 110 14.58 3.22 -9.65
C LEU A 110 14.04 4.60 -10.01
N TYR A 111 13.56 4.78 -11.24
CA TYR A 111 13.09 6.09 -11.71
C TYR A 111 11.76 6.48 -11.09
N GLY A 112 10.88 5.51 -10.82
CA GLY A 112 9.60 5.79 -10.18
C GLY A 112 9.76 6.21 -8.72
N PHE A 113 10.54 5.50 -7.90
CA PHE A 113 10.79 5.94 -6.52
C PHE A 113 11.64 7.22 -6.46
N LEU A 114 12.57 7.43 -7.40
CA LEU A 114 13.29 8.70 -7.48
C LEU A 114 12.33 9.87 -7.75
N ALA A 115 11.46 9.73 -8.75
CA ALA A 115 10.48 10.75 -9.11
C ALA A 115 9.48 11.02 -7.98
N ASP A 116 8.98 9.96 -7.34
CA ASP A 116 8.05 10.06 -6.21
C ASP A 116 8.68 10.69 -4.96
N GLY A 117 9.92 10.31 -4.63
CA GLY A 117 10.68 10.91 -3.53
C GLY A 117 10.96 12.40 -3.76
N ILE A 118 11.34 12.79 -4.98
CA ILE A 118 11.50 14.21 -5.36
C ILE A 118 10.15 14.93 -5.30
N CYS A 119 9.07 14.31 -5.77
CA CYS A 119 7.73 14.88 -5.73
C CYS A 119 7.27 15.17 -4.29
N ASN A 120 7.50 14.25 -3.35
CA ASN A 120 7.21 14.47 -1.93
C ASN A 120 8.11 15.54 -1.30
N LEU A 121 9.40 15.56 -1.66
CA LEU A 121 10.33 16.62 -1.23
C LEU A 121 9.79 18.00 -1.65
N LEU A 122 9.45 18.16 -2.93
CA LEU A 122 8.92 19.42 -3.49
C LEU A 122 7.54 19.77 -2.94
N CYS A 123 6.72 18.78 -2.59
CA CYS A 123 5.41 19.01 -1.99
C CYS A 123 5.50 19.79 -0.66
N GLY A 124 6.58 19.61 0.12
CA GLY A 124 6.80 20.40 1.33
C GLY A 124 7.09 21.87 1.06
N PHE A 125 7.53 22.25 -0.13
CA PHE A 125 7.74 23.65 -0.54
C PHE A 125 6.48 24.34 -1.07
N SER A 126 5.36 23.60 -1.19
CA SER A 126 4.06 24.20 -1.52
C SER A 126 3.76 25.39 -0.61
N GLN A 127 2.95 26.36 -1.04
CA GLN A 127 2.51 27.49 -0.19
C GLN A 127 0.99 27.63 -0.12
N ASN A 128 0.27 26.94 -1.00
CA ASN A 128 -1.18 26.99 -1.08
C ASN A 128 -1.77 25.59 -1.31
N PHE A 129 -3.08 25.47 -1.12
CA PHE A 129 -3.85 24.24 -1.28
C PHE A 129 -3.69 23.60 -2.67
N ALA A 130 -3.81 24.38 -3.75
CA ALA A 130 -3.79 23.86 -5.12
C ALA A 130 -2.45 23.18 -5.47
N THR A 131 -1.34 23.76 -5.05
CA THR A 131 -0.01 23.18 -5.26
C THR A 131 0.15 21.83 -4.55
N ILE A 132 -0.38 21.69 -3.32
CA ILE A 132 -0.37 20.40 -2.60
C ILE A 132 -1.19 19.36 -3.36
N VAL A 133 -2.40 19.72 -3.80
CA VAL A 133 -3.28 18.83 -4.56
C VAL A 133 -2.58 18.29 -5.81
N ILE A 134 -1.90 19.17 -6.58
CA ILE A 134 -1.17 18.77 -7.78
C ILE A 134 -0.03 17.81 -7.45
N PHE A 135 0.84 18.15 -6.51
CA PHE A 135 1.96 17.27 -6.14
C PHE A 135 1.48 15.93 -5.57
N LYS A 136 0.39 15.91 -4.81
CA LYS A 136 -0.16 14.67 -4.25
C LYS A 136 -0.87 13.80 -5.26
N PHE A 137 -1.56 14.41 -6.22
CA PHE A 137 -2.05 13.67 -7.38
C PHE A 137 -0.90 13.01 -8.15
N ILE A 138 0.18 13.76 -8.42
CA ILE A 138 1.35 13.26 -9.15
C ILE A 138 2.08 12.16 -8.36
N SER A 139 2.33 12.33 -7.07
CA SER A 139 2.94 11.29 -6.22
C SER A 139 2.08 10.02 -6.20
N GLY A 140 0.77 10.14 -5.98
CA GLY A 140 -0.17 9.01 -6.07
C GLY A 140 -0.15 8.32 -7.44
N PHE A 141 -0.06 9.10 -8.53
CA PHE A 141 0.08 8.59 -9.88
C PHE A 141 1.37 7.77 -10.03
N ILE A 142 2.51 8.27 -9.56
CA ILE A 142 3.83 7.64 -9.70
C ILE A 142 3.95 6.39 -8.83
N VAL A 143 3.67 6.48 -7.53
CA VAL A 143 3.97 5.43 -6.54
C VAL A 143 3.31 4.09 -6.86
N SER A 144 2.16 4.10 -7.56
CA SER A 144 1.43 2.87 -7.90
C SER A 144 2.26 1.88 -8.73
N GLY A 145 3.14 2.36 -9.62
CA GLY A 145 3.98 1.50 -10.47
C GLY A 145 5.09 0.79 -9.72
N PRO A 146 6.02 1.54 -9.08
CA PRO A 146 7.08 0.96 -8.27
C PRO A 146 6.55 0.05 -7.15
N TYR A 147 5.47 0.45 -6.48
CA TYR A 147 4.86 -0.35 -5.43
C TYR A 147 4.32 -1.70 -5.95
N ALA A 148 3.66 -1.73 -7.10
CA ALA A 148 3.20 -2.99 -7.70
C ALA A 148 4.38 -3.88 -8.16
N THR A 149 5.50 -3.25 -8.52
CA THR A 149 6.68 -3.94 -9.08
C THR A 149 7.58 -4.53 -7.99
N ILE A 150 7.58 -3.97 -6.77
CA ILE A 150 8.51 -4.36 -5.70
C ILE A 150 8.38 -5.84 -5.32
N MET A 151 7.14 -6.35 -5.22
CA MET A 151 6.86 -7.73 -4.85
C MET A 151 7.37 -8.70 -5.92
N THR A 152 7.11 -8.39 -7.19
CA THR A 152 7.53 -9.19 -8.33
C THR A 152 9.05 -9.20 -8.45
N TYR A 153 9.69 -8.03 -8.35
CA TYR A 153 11.14 -7.90 -8.40
C TYR A 153 11.80 -8.76 -7.33
N CYS A 154 11.34 -8.69 -6.07
CA CYS A 154 11.87 -9.52 -5.01
C CYS A 154 11.65 -11.00 -5.27
N ALA A 155 10.45 -11.42 -5.67
CA ALA A 155 10.14 -12.83 -5.91
C ALA A 155 10.99 -13.45 -7.04
N GLU A 156 11.52 -12.64 -7.95
CA GLU A 156 12.39 -13.03 -9.06
C GLU A 156 13.88 -13.16 -8.69
N PHE A 157 14.25 -12.90 -7.43
CA PHE A 157 15.57 -13.24 -6.89
C PHE A 157 15.56 -14.43 -5.93
N TYR A 158 14.39 -15.01 -5.66
CA TYR A 158 14.25 -16.09 -4.69
C TYR A 158 13.74 -17.35 -5.38
N CYS A 159 14.26 -18.50 -4.94
CA CYS A 159 13.74 -19.79 -5.37
C CYS A 159 12.33 -20.01 -4.80
N THR A 160 11.56 -20.91 -5.43
CA THR A 160 10.18 -21.22 -5.02
C THR A 160 10.02 -21.55 -3.53
N LYS A 161 11.03 -22.17 -2.90
CA LYS A 161 11.01 -22.51 -1.47
C LYS A 161 11.00 -21.29 -0.54
N ASP A 162 11.70 -20.21 -0.93
CA ASP A 162 11.90 -19.02 -0.08
C ASP A 162 10.94 -17.87 -0.43
N ARG A 163 10.27 -17.92 -1.60
CA ARG A 163 9.29 -16.92 -2.05
C ARG A 163 8.21 -16.56 -1.02
N PRO A 164 7.57 -17.52 -0.31
CA PRO A 164 6.58 -17.17 0.70
C PRO A 164 7.15 -16.35 1.85
N ARG A 165 8.39 -16.65 2.28
CA ARG A 165 9.06 -15.96 3.40
C ARG A 165 9.36 -14.51 3.05
N ILE A 166 9.90 -14.26 1.86
CA ILE A 166 10.18 -12.88 1.41
C ILE A 166 8.90 -12.09 1.16
N THR A 167 7.86 -12.73 0.61
CA THR A 167 6.53 -12.11 0.44
C THR A 167 5.97 -11.63 1.77
N LEU A 168 6.07 -12.46 2.81
CA LEU A 168 5.67 -12.09 4.17
C LEU A 168 6.55 -10.98 4.76
N ALA A 169 7.86 -11.04 4.56
CA ALA A 169 8.78 -10.03 5.04
C ALA A 169 8.49 -8.64 4.44
N ILE A 170 8.27 -8.56 3.13
CA ILE A 170 7.93 -7.29 2.46
C ILE A 170 6.55 -6.80 2.91
N GLY A 171 5.58 -7.69 3.05
CA GLY A 171 4.27 -7.34 3.60
C GLY A 171 4.39 -6.69 4.98
N PHE A 172 5.19 -7.27 5.88
CA PHE A 172 5.45 -6.71 7.21
C PHE A 172 6.12 -5.33 7.13
N THR A 173 7.13 -5.16 6.27
CA THR A 173 7.84 -3.88 6.15
C THR A 173 6.92 -2.80 5.59
N CYS A 174 6.06 -3.11 4.62
CA CYS A 174 5.04 -2.17 4.13
C CYS A 174 4.15 -1.66 5.27
N PHE A 175 3.62 -2.56 6.13
CA PHE A 175 2.75 -2.16 7.24
C PHE A 175 3.49 -1.42 8.36
N ALA A 176 4.75 -1.76 8.61
CA ALA A 176 5.60 -0.96 9.50
C ALA A 176 5.72 0.51 9.02
N GLY A 177 5.49 0.78 7.74
CA GLY A 177 5.36 2.12 7.18
C GLY A 177 4.28 2.98 7.88
N CYS A 178 3.22 2.39 8.43
CA CYS A 178 2.22 3.14 9.20
C CYS A 178 2.80 3.68 10.52
N ILE A 179 3.66 2.89 11.16
CA ILE A 179 4.37 3.27 12.38
C ILE A 179 5.40 4.35 12.04
N VAL A 180 6.18 4.15 10.97
CA VAL A 180 7.18 5.13 10.51
C VAL A 180 6.53 6.46 10.18
N ASN A 181 5.40 6.46 9.45
CA ASN A 181 4.66 7.68 9.11
C ASN A 181 4.23 8.47 10.37
N ALA A 182 3.62 7.77 11.34
CA ALA A 182 3.17 8.39 12.59
C ALA A 182 4.35 8.85 13.47
N ALA A 183 5.45 8.08 13.50
CA ALA A 183 6.66 8.43 14.25
C ALA A 183 7.35 9.67 13.66
N MET A 184 7.44 9.77 12.33
CA MET A 184 7.95 10.97 11.65
C MET A 184 7.09 12.19 11.96
N ALA A 185 5.76 12.04 11.91
CA ALA A 185 4.83 13.11 12.26
C ALA A 185 5.01 13.57 13.71
N TRP A 186 5.11 12.64 14.65
CA TRP A 186 5.35 12.91 16.07
C TRP A 186 6.69 13.61 16.35
N LEU A 187 7.76 13.21 15.65
CA LEU A 187 9.08 13.79 15.85
C LEU A 187 9.22 15.20 15.29
N ILE A 188 8.51 15.50 14.20
CA ILE A 188 8.69 16.72 13.40
C ILE A 188 7.59 17.76 13.65
N ILE A 189 6.31 17.39 13.52
CA ILE A 189 5.21 18.38 13.45
C ILE A 189 5.05 19.18 14.76
N PRO A 190 5.11 18.57 15.97
CA PRO A 190 5.00 19.30 17.24
C PRO A 190 6.19 20.22 17.56
N ARG A 191 7.22 20.28 16.71
CA ARG A 191 8.35 21.19 16.92
C ARG A 191 7.97 22.59 16.46
N ASN A 192 8.57 23.61 17.06
CA ASN A 192 8.36 25.01 16.67
C ASN A 192 9.37 25.44 15.60
N TRP A 193 9.56 24.62 14.55
CA TRP A 193 10.42 24.98 13.43
C TRP A 193 9.64 25.89 12.48
N TYR A 194 10.16 27.08 12.28
CA TYR A 194 9.58 28.11 11.42
C TYR A 194 10.73 28.84 10.73
N PHE A 195 10.81 28.69 9.42
CA PHE A 195 11.78 29.39 8.58
C PHE A 195 11.03 30.22 7.55
N GLN A 196 11.43 31.48 7.41
CA GLN A 196 10.80 32.44 6.52
C GLN A 196 11.85 33.01 5.56
N PHE A 197 11.51 33.08 4.28
CA PHE A 197 12.41 33.53 3.23
C PHE A 197 11.74 34.59 2.34
N GLY A 198 12.45 35.69 2.07
CA GLY A 198 11.89 36.88 1.42
C GLY A 198 10.88 37.61 2.32
N ASP A 199 10.45 38.81 1.91
CA ASP A 199 9.46 39.66 2.61
C ASP A 199 8.10 38.93 2.74
N ASP A 200 8.00 37.96 3.65
CA ASP A 200 6.82 37.12 3.98
C ASP A 200 6.28 36.21 2.86
N SER A 201 6.93 36.13 1.69
CA SER A 201 6.39 35.37 0.54
C SER A 201 6.53 33.84 0.63
N PHE A 202 7.50 33.32 1.39
CA PHE A 202 7.77 31.88 1.46
C PHE A 202 7.97 31.41 2.90
N ILE A 203 7.05 30.55 3.36
CA ILE A 203 7.03 30.01 4.73
C ILE A 203 7.36 28.52 4.69
N TYR A 204 8.32 28.10 5.51
CA TYR A 204 8.74 26.71 5.66
C TYR A 204 8.72 26.29 7.13
N ASN A 205 7.58 25.74 7.55
CA ASN A 205 7.31 25.36 8.93
C ASN A 205 7.32 23.82 9.14
N SER A 206 7.11 23.38 10.37
CA SER A 206 7.22 21.97 10.77
C SER A 206 6.43 20.98 9.93
N TRP A 207 5.18 21.28 9.56
CA TRP A 207 4.37 20.35 8.76
C TRP A 207 4.87 20.26 7.31
N ARG A 208 5.35 21.37 6.74
CA ARG A 208 6.03 21.40 5.43
C ARG A 208 7.34 20.60 5.46
N ILE A 209 8.13 20.73 6.53
CA ILE A 209 9.33 19.92 6.76
C ILE A 209 8.98 18.44 6.86
N TYR A 210 7.90 18.08 7.54
CA TYR A 210 7.42 16.70 7.62
C TYR A 210 7.07 16.15 6.23
N LEU A 211 6.35 16.91 5.39
CA LEU A 211 6.07 16.49 4.02
C LEU A 211 7.34 16.25 3.21
N SER A 212 8.30 17.18 3.27
CA SER A 212 9.58 17.03 2.60
C SER A 212 10.33 15.78 3.10
N SER A 213 10.30 15.54 4.41
CA SER A 213 10.97 14.40 5.04
C SER A 213 10.38 13.05 4.60
N CYS A 214 9.09 13.00 4.24
CA CYS A 214 8.45 11.78 3.73
C CYS A 214 9.08 11.29 2.43
N GLY A 215 9.69 12.18 1.63
CA GLY A 215 10.43 11.78 0.43
C GLY A 215 11.77 11.09 0.74
N LEU A 216 12.38 11.31 1.90
CA LEU A 216 13.73 10.83 2.20
C LEU A 216 13.84 9.30 2.26
N PRO A 217 12.97 8.55 2.97
CA PRO A 217 13.02 7.08 2.93
C PRO A 217 12.86 6.53 1.51
N ILE A 218 12.01 7.15 0.70
CA ILE A 218 11.75 6.74 -0.68
C ILE A 218 13.02 6.93 -1.54
N LEU A 219 13.68 8.08 -1.40
CA LEU A 219 14.95 8.39 -2.07
C LEU A 219 16.10 7.48 -1.62
N ILE A 220 16.19 7.17 -0.32
CA ILE A 220 17.18 6.22 0.21
C ILE A 220 16.96 4.84 -0.39
N GLY A 221 15.70 4.40 -0.49
CA GLY A 221 15.33 3.16 -1.16
C GLY A 221 15.70 3.13 -2.64
N ALA A 222 15.41 4.21 -3.37
CA ALA A 222 15.78 4.35 -4.79
C ALA A 222 17.30 4.31 -4.99
N LEU A 223 18.05 5.05 -4.17
CA LEU A 223 19.52 5.04 -4.20
C LEU A 223 20.08 3.65 -3.89
N GLY A 224 19.55 2.97 -2.88
CA GLY A 224 19.93 1.59 -2.57
C GLY A 224 19.65 0.64 -3.73
N LEU A 225 18.49 0.75 -4.39
CA LEU A 225 18.10 -0.08 -5.53
C LEU A 225 18.99 0.17 -6.76
N SER A 226 19.65 1.32 -6.88
CA SER A 226 20.58 1.60 -7.96
C SER A 226 21.75 0.61 -8.03
N PHE A 227 22.15 0.03 -6.89
CA PHE A 227 23.23 -0.96 -6.78
C PHE A 227 22.79 -2.40 -7.10
N PHE A 228 21.49 -2.64 -7.27
CA PHE A 228 20.98 -3.98 -7.56
C PHE A 228 20.76 -4.18 -9.06
N PRO A 229 20.96 -5.40 -9.58
CA PRO A 229 20.81 -5.68 -11.01
C PRO A 229 19.33 -5.77 -11.42
N GLU A 230 19.10 -5.83 -12.72
CA GLU A 230 17.78 -6.18 -13.25
C GLU A 230 17.40 -7.63 -12.86
N SER A 231 16.11 -7.93 -12.85
CA SER A 231 15.60 -9.28 -12.61
C SER A 231 16.18 -10.29 -13.61
N PRO A 232 16.85 -11.36 -13.14
CA PRO A 232 17.35 -12.41 -14.03
C PRO A 232 16.21 -13.13 -14.75
N LYS A 233 15.02 -13.26 -14.11
CA LYS A 233 13.84 -13.84 -14.75
C LYS A 233 13.34 -12.99 -15.92
N PHE A 234 13.31 -11.67 -15.74
CA PHE A 234 12.94 -10.77 -16.82
C PHE A 234 13.91 -10.88 -18.00
N LEU A 235 15.21 -10.90 -17.73
CA LEU A 235 16.23 -11.02 -18.77
C LEU A 235 16.09 -12.32 -19.56
N MET A 236 15.84 -13.45 -18.89
CA MET A 236 15.55 -14.73 -19.56
C MET A 236 14.31 -14.65 -20.46
N SER A 237 13.22 -14.05 -19.97
CA SER A 237 11.99 -13.88 -20.77
C SER A 237 12.16 -12.96 -21.99
N GLN A 238 13.21 -12.13 -22.01
CA GLN A 238 13.59 -11.27 -23.13
C GLN A 238 14.68 -11.90 -24.02
N GLY A 239 15.07 -13.15 -23.77
CA GLY A 239 16.15 -13.84 -24.50
C GLY A 239 17.55 -13.34 -24.16
N ARG A 240 17.70 -12.44 -23.17
CA ARG A 240 18.98 -11.87 -22.72
C ARG A 240 19.67 -12.81 -21.72
N ASN A 241 19.87 -14.06 -22.13
CA ASN A 241 20.34 -15.15 -21.28
C ASN A 241 21.79 -14.96 -20.78
N GLU A 242 22.67 -14.36 -21.57
CA GLU A 242 24.05 -14.10 -21.15
C GLU A 242 24.11 -13.08 -19.99
N GLU A 243 23.29 -12.05 -20.05
CA GLU A 243 23.18 -11.06 -18.97
C GLU A 243 22.58 -11.69 -17.70
N ALA A 244 21.53 -12.51 -17.85
CA ALA A 244 20.95 -13.25 -16.74
C ALA A 244 21.98 -14.19 -16.08
N LEU A 245 22.78 -14.90 -16.88
CA LEU A 245 23.84 -15.78 -16.38
C LEU A 245 24.91 -15.02 -15.61
N SER A 246 25.29 -13.83 -16.07
CA SER A 246 26.24 -12.96 -15.35
C SER A 246 25.71 -12.57 -13.96
N ILE A 247 24.41 -12.26 -13.85
CA ILE A 247 23.77 -11.92 -12.58
C ILE A 247 23.73 -13.13 -11.64
N PHE A 248 23.37 -14.32 -12.13
CA PHE A 248 23.40 -15.54 -11.32
C PHE A 248 24.80 -15.83 -10.76
N ARG A 249 25.85 -15.63 -11.57
CA ARG A 249 27.24 -15.75 -11.12
C ARG A 249 27.57 -14.74 -10.02
N SER A 250 27.20 -13.47 -10.18
CA SER A 250 27.40 -12.43 -9.16
C SER A 250 26.68 -12.76 -7.85
N ILE A 251 25.43 -13.23 -7.92
CA ILE A 251 24.66 -13.66 -6.74
C ILE A 251 25.34 -14.86 -6.06
N TYR A 252 25.77 -15.85 -6.84
CA TYR A 252 26.48 -17.03 -6.33
C TYR A 252 27.79 -16.65 -5.62
N VAL A 253 28.60 -15.77 -6.22
CA VAL A 253 29.84 -15.27 -5.61
C VAL A 253 29.55 -14.59 -4.27
N MET A 254 28.54 -13.72 -4.21
CA MET A 254 28.17 -13.03 -2.96
C MET A 254 27.64 -13.97 -1.88
N ASN A 255 26.87 -14.99 -2.25
CA ASN A 255 26.22 -15.88 -1.28
C ASN A 255 27.14 -17.02 -0.82
N LYS A 256 27.91 -17.62 -1.73
CA LYS A 256 28.78 -18.76 -1.44
C LYS A 256 30.24 -18.38 -1.19
N LYS A 257 30.63 -17.14 -1.49
CA LYS A 257 32.03 -16.66 -1.40
C LYS A 257 33.01 -17.54 -2.20
N LYS A 258 32.56 -18.11 -3.31
CA LYS A 258 33.35 -18.93 -4.24
C LYS A 258 33.56 -18.17 -5.55
N SER A 259 34.57 -18.58 -6.33
CA SER A 259 34.82 -18.01 -7.67
C SER A 259 33.62 -18.22 -8.60
N ALA A 260 33.33 -17.25 -9.46
CA ALA A 260 32.25 -17.28 -10.44
C ALA A 260 32.33 -18.50 -11.38
N GLU A 261 33.55 -18.98 -11.67
CA GLU A 261 33.80 -20.13 -12.53
C GLU A 261 33.33 -21.46 -11.92
N THR A 262 33.20 -21.52 -10.59
CA THR A 262 32.70 -22.71 -9.89
C THR A 262 31.18 -22.82 -9.91
N TYR A 263 30.48 -21.84 -10.51
CA TYR A 263 29.04 -21.91 -10.71
C TYR A 263 28.69 -23.02 -11.70
N SER A 264 27.79 -23.92 -11.30
CA SER A 264 27.53 -25.18 -12.00
C SER A 264 26.79 -25.04 -13.33
N ILE A 265 26.10 -23.92 -13.55
CA ILE A 265 25.23 -23.70 -14.71
C ILE A 265 25.95 -22.81 -15.72
N LYS A 266 26.01 -23.27 -16.97
CA LYS A 266 26.72 -22.60 -18.07
C LYS A 266 25.81 -22.10 -19.18
N VAL A 267 24.66 -22.74 -19.38
CA VAL A 267 23.69 -22.41 -20.42
C VAL A 267 22.31 -22.35 -19.79
N LEU A 268 21.58 -21.27 -20.06
CA LEU A 268 20.20 -21.09 -19.63
C LEU A 268 19.25 -21.51 -20.75
N GLU A 269 18.08 -22.02 -20.37
CA GLU A 269 16.99 -22.30 -21.30
C GLU A 269 16.57 -21.02 -22.05
N ASN A 270 16.26 -21.15 -23.35
CA ASN A 270 15.85 -20.02 -24.17
C ASN A 270 14.34 -20.06 -24.36
N GLU A 271 13.63 -19.31 -23.52
CA GLU A 271 12.16 -19.25 -23.46
C GLU A 271 11.53 -18.75 -24.78
N LEU A 272 12.29 -18.09 -25.65
CA LEU A 272 11.79 -17.57 -26.93
C LEU A 272 11.78 -18.61 -28.06
N THR A 273 12.57 -19.68 -27.94
CA THR A 273 12.73 -20.68 -29.02
C THR A 273 11.79 -21.87 -28.89
N ASP A 274 11.16 -22.10 -27.74
CA ASP A 274 10.38 -23.32 -27.48
C ASP A 274 8.87 -23.22 -27.84
N GLU A 275 8.38 -22.09 -28.38
CA GLU A 275 6.94 -21.94 -28.69
C GLU A 275 6.55 -21.87 -30.19
N ILE A 276 7.43 -21.72 -31.20
CA ILE A 276 6.98 -21.57 -32.61
C ILE A 276 7.98 -22.14 -33.67
N PRO A 277 7.52 -22.84 -34.74
CA PRO A 277 8.35 -23.26 -35.87
C PRO A 277 9.04 -22.10 -36.61
N VAL A 278 10.21 -22.40 -37.18
CA VAL A 278 11.24 -21.53 -37.83
C VAL A 278 10.75 -20.68 -39.02
N SER A 279 9.45 -20.65 -39.36
CA SER A 279 8.95 -20.00 -40.58
C SER A 279 8.41 -18.56 -40.39
N VAL A 280 8.61 -17.91 -39.24
CA VAL A 280 8.07 -16.54 -38.98
C VAL A 280 9.16 -15.57 -38.48
N THR A 281 10.42 -15.85 -38.82
CA THR A 281 11.61 -15.20 -38.22
C THR A 281 11.82 -13.73 -38.63
N GLU A 282 10.96 -13.13 -39.46
CA GLU A 282 11.17 -11.75 -39.94
C GLU A 282 10.19 -10.69 -39.39
N THR A 283 9.23 -11.00 -38.51
CA THR A 283 8.18 -10.01 -38.17
C THR A 283 7.96 -9.65 -36.70
N ARG A 284 8.86 -9.97 -35.76
CA ARG A 284 8.66 -9.55 -34.35
C ARG A 284 9.92 -9.07 -33.62
N ALA A 285 10.52 -8.03 -34.16
CA ALA A 285 11.33 -7.09 -33.39
C ALA A 285 10.80 -5.66 -33.62
N TYR A 286 9.58 -5.37 -33.17
CA TYR A 286 9.02 -4.00 -33.16
C TYR A 286 8.24 -3.77 -31.87
N PRO A 287 8.30 -2.57 -31.26
CA PRO A 287 7.61 -2.26 -30.02
C PRO A 287 6.12 -2.50 -30.21
N LYS A 288 5.50 -3.26 -29.30
CA LYS A 288 4.04 -3.40 -29.32
C LYS A 288 3.45 -2.00 -29.15
N SER A 289 2.84 -1.46 -30.21
CA SER A 289 2.14 -0.17 -30.13
C SER A 289 1.21 -0.17 -28.92
N PHE A 290 1.20 0.92 -28.14
CA PHE A 290 0.44 1.07 -26.89
C PHE A 290 -1.02 0.58 -27.02
N LYS A 291 -1.65 0.88 -28.16
CA LYS A 291 -3.01 0.43 -28.50
C LYS A 291 -3.14 -1.09 -28.59
N ASN A 292 -2.15 -1.78 -29.18
CA ASN A 292 -2.19 -3.22 -29.36
C ASN A 292 -2.01 -3.97 -28.04
N VAL A 293 -1.22 -3.42 -27.10
CA VAL A 293 -1.05 -4.04 -25.78
C VAL A 293 -2.28 -3.85 -24.91
N ILE A 294 -2.87 -2.65 -24.90
CA ILE A 294 -4.15 -2.43 -24.20
C ILE A 294 -5.23 -3.35 -24.76
N CYS A 295 -5.33 -3.45 -26.09
CA CYS A 295 -6.30 -4.35 -26.73
C CYS A 295 -6.07 -5.81 -26.31
N GLN A 296 -4.83 -6.28 -26.32
CA GLN A 296 -4.49 -7.62 -25.84
C GLN A 296 -4.81 -7.82 -24.36
N GLY A 297 -4.50 -6.86 -23.50
CA GLY A 297 -4.82 -6.91 -22.07
C GLY A 297 -6.33 -6.97 -21.82
N LEU A 298 -7.11 -6.15 -22.52
CA LEU A 298 -8.59 -6.17 -22.44
C LEU A 298 -9.18 -7.50 -22.96
N LEU A 299 -8.61 -8.07 -24.02
CA LEU A 299 -9.01 -9.39 -24.51
C LEU A 299 -8.68 -10.50 -23.51
N GLN A 300 -7.54 -10.43 -22.83
CA GLN A 300 -7.17 -11.34 -21.74
C GLN A 300 -8.10 -11.19 -20.52
N MET A 301 -8.69 -10.01 -20.31
CA MET A 301 -9.67 -9.80 -19.24
C MET A 301 -11.05 -10.39 -19.54
N LYS A 302 -11.37 -10.66 -20.82
CA LYS A 302 -12.69 -11.14 -21.25
C LYS A 302 -13.21 -12.35 -20.43
N PRO A 303 -12.42 -13.41 -20.15
CA PRO A 303 -12.90 -14.56 -19.37
C PRO A 303 -13.28 -14.23 -17.92
N LEU A 304 -12.78 -13.13 -17.36
CA LEU A 304 -13.12 -12.66 -16.02
C LEU A 304 -14.56 -12.12 -15.97
N PHE A 305 -15.03 -11.54 -17.07
CA PHE A 305 -16.36 -10.94 -17.21
C PHE A 305 -17.41 -11.90 -17.78
N MET A 306 -17.14 -13.21 -17.80
CA MET A 306 -18.06 -14.22 -18.35
C MET A 306 -18.49 -15.24 -17.29
N GLY A 307 -19.77 -15.65 -17.36
CA GLY A 307 -20.34 -16.75 -16.60
C GLY A 307 -20.22 -16.60 -15.08
N SER A 308 -19.86 -17.69 -14.38
CA SER A 308 -19.75 -17.70 -12.91
C SER A 308 -18.62 -16.81 -12.36
N ASN A 309 -17.61 -16.46 -13.17
CA ASN A 309 -16.49 -15.64 -12.72
C ASN A 309 -16.89 -14.17 -12.51
N LEU A 310 -17.81 -13.66 -13.33
CA LEU A 310 -18.31 -12.29 -13.20
C LEU A 310 -18.99 -12.07 -11.84
N MET A 311 -19.85 -13.01 -11.41
CA MET A 311 -20.53 -12.88 -10.12
C MET A 311 -19.56 -12.96 -8.94
N ARG A 312 -18.56 -13.84 -9.01
CA ARG A 312 -17.49 -13.89 -7.99
C ARG A 312 -16.69 -12.60 -7.98
N LEU A 313 -16.41 -12.03 -9.15
CA LEU A 313 -15.68 -10.79 -9.26
C LEU A 313 -16.48 -9.64 -8.64
N LEU A 314 -17.72 -9.43 -9.08
CA LEU A 314 -18.62 -8.40 -8.56
C LEU A 314 -18.75 -8.49 -7.03
N LEU A 315 -18.88 -9.70 -6.49
CA LEU A 315 -18.91 -9.92 -5.06
C LEU A 315 -17.61 -9.44 -4.38
N MET A 316 -16.45 -9.91 -4.85
CA MET A 316 -15.16 -9.58 -4.25
C MET A 316 -14.79 -8.10 -4.37
N VAL A 317 -15.06 -7.47 -5.52
CA VAL A 317 -14.77 -6.03 -5.72
C VAL A 317 -15.70 -5.15 -4.88
N THR A 318 -16.95 -5.54 -4.67
CA THR A 318 -17.90 -4.78 -3.83
C THR A 318 -17.50 -4.86 -2.35
N ILE A 319 -17.12 -6.05 -1.87
CA ILE A 319 -16.60 -6.21 -0.50
C ILE A 319 -15.30 -5.41 -0.32
N GLN A 320 -14.40 -5.45 -1.32
CA GLN A 320 -13.15 -4.68 -1.28
C GLN A 320 -13.40 -3.16 -1.29
N PHE A 321 -14.39 -2.68 -2.06
CA PHE A 321 -14.82 -1.29 -2.07
C PHE A 321 -15.25 -0.83 -0.68
N GLY A 322 -16.24 -1.51 -0.08
CA GLY A 322 -16.76 -1.15 1.25
C GLY A 322 -15.70 -1.26 2.33
N GLY A 323 -14.89 -2.33 2.28
CA GLY A 323 -13.78 -2.55 3.21
C GLY A 323 -12.74 -1.44 3.17
N MET A 324 -12.24 -1.08 1.98
CA MET A 324 -11.25 -0.01 1.82
C MET A 324 -11.83 1.38 2.08
N LEU A 325 -13.10 1.63 1.74
CA LEU A 325 -13.80 2.86 2.07
C LEU A 325 -13.80 3.10 3.57
N CYS A 326 -14.35 2.15 4.34
CA CYS A 326 -14.45 2.29 5.79
C CYS A 326 -13.06 2.33 6.45
N ALA A 327 -12.13 1.45 6.04
CA ALA A 327 -10.77 1.42 6.59
C ALA A 327 -10.04 2.75 6.42
N ASN A 328 -10.05 3.30 5.21
CA ASN A 328 -9.27 4.50 4.90
C ASN A 328 -9.95 5.78 5.37
N THR A 329 -11.28 5.82 5.46
CA THR A 329 -12.00 6.99 5.96
C THR A 329 -11.62 7.27 7.41
N LEU A 330 -11.82 6.30 8.33
CA LEU A 330 -11.49 6.56 9.73
C LEU A 330 -9.98 6.73 9.92
N ARG A 331 -9.15 5.93 9.24
CA ARG A 331 -7.69 5.99 9.35
C ARG A 331 -7.12 7.37 8.99
N LEU A 332 -7.61 7.99 7.93
CA LEU A 332 -7.07 9.26 7.42
C LEU A 332 -7.71 10.50 8.08
N TRP A 333 -8.88 10.35 8.69
CA TRP A 333 -9.48 11.43 9.49
C TRP A 333 -9.05 11.37 10.96
N GLN A 334 -8.47 10.26 11.40
CA GLN A 334 -8.08 10.02 12.79
C GLN A 334 -7.23 11.12 13.44
N PRO A 335 -6.14 11.65 12.83
CA PRO A 335 -5.36 12.70 13.48
C PRO A 335 -6.17 13.99 13.71
N GLN A 336 -7.03 14.36 12.75
CA GLN A 336 -7.96 15.50 12.88
C GLN A 336 -8.99 15.26 13.98
N LEU A 337 -9.54 14.06 14.08
CA LEU A 337 -10.48 13.69 15.13
C LEU A 337 -9.81 13.81 16.51
N PHE A 338 -8.59 13.29 16.66
CA PHE A 338 -7.83 13.40 17.92
C PHE A 338 -7.43 14.83 18.27
N ALA A 339 -7.05 15.64 17.28
CA ALA A 339 -6.76 17.06 17.50
C ALA A 339 -8.01 17.82 17.98
N THR A 340 -9.17 17.53 17.39
CA THR A 340 -10.45 18.10 17.79
C THR A 340 -10.80 17.69 19.23
N LEU A 341 -10.70 16.40 19.55
CA LEU A 341 -10.96 15.89 20.90
C LEU A 341 -10.04 16.54 21.95
N ASN A 342 -8.75 16.67 21.66
CA ASN A 342 -7.77 17.29 22.57
C ASN A 342 -8.06 18.78 22.81
N HIS A 343 -8.45 19.53 21.77
CA HIS A 343 -8.77 20.96 21.89
C HIS A 343 -9.91 21.21 22.89
N TYR A 344 -11.00 20.43 22.80
CA TYR A 344 -12.17 20.62 23.66
C TYR A 344 -11.91 20.18 25.11
N GLN A 345 -11.07 19.18 25.35
CA GLN A 345 -10.69 18.80 26.71
C GLN A 345 -9.74 19.80 27.36
N GLY A 346 -8.77 20.34 26.60
CA GLY A 346 -7.84 21.35 27.12
C GLY A 346 -8.52 22.65 27.55
N ASN A 347 -9.65 22.99 26.92
CA ASN A 347 -10.45 24.17 27.22
C ASN A 347 -11.58 23.92 28.24
N ALA A 348 -11.80 22.68 28.68
CA ALA A 348 -12.87 22.29 29.61
C ALA A 348 -12.56 22.58 31.10
N SER A 349 -11.57 23.41 31.40
CA SER A 349 -11.09 23.76 32.75
C SER A 349 -12.14 24.44 33.67
N GLY A 350 -13.37 24.66 33.21
CA GLY A 350 -14.45 25.34 33.95
C GLY A 350 -15.71 24.49 34.24
N GLY A 351 -15.72 23.21 33.90
CA GLY A 351 -16.85 22.32 34.19
C GLY A 351 -16.77 21.04 33.38
N ALA A 352 -16.66 19.89 34.06
CA ALA A 352 -16.54 18.57 33.43
C ALA A 352 -17.85 18.19 32.70
N LEU A 353 -18.01 18.68 31.47
CA LEU A 353 -19.03 18.17 30.57
C LEU A 353 -18.51 16.82 30.02
N ASN A 354 -19.11 15.72 30.46
CA ASN A 354 -18.84 14.37 29.94
C ASN A 354 -19.44 14.23 28.52
N LEU A 355 -18.94 15.00 27.57
CA LEU A 355 -19.38 14.92 26.18
C LEU A 355 -18.93 13.61 25.56
N THR A 356 -19.82 13.01 24.78
CA THR A 356 -19.54 11.86 23.94
C THR A 356 -18.78 12.27 22.68
N PHE A 357 -18.16 11.30 22.01
CA PHE A 357 -17.43 11.49 20.77
C PHE A 357 -18.24 12.26 19.71
N CYS A 358 -19.50 11.90 19.50
CA CYS A 358 -20.32 12.58 18.50
C CYS A 358 -20.77 13.97 18.93
N GLU A 359 -21.05 14.20 20.21
CA GLU A 359 -21.38 15.54 20.70
C GLU A 359 -20.20 16.51 20.52
N ILE A 360 -18.95 16.03 20.70
CA ILE A 360 -17.75 16.86 20.47
C ILE A 360 -17.64 17.25 18.99
N LEU A 361 -17.87 16.32 18.06
CA LEU A 361 -17.79 16.57 16.62
C LEU A 361 -18.95 17.39 16.07
N ASP A 362 -20.15 17.26 16.64
CA ASP A 362 -21.29 18.09 16.25
C ASP A 362 -21.14 19.53 16.78
N THR A 363 -20.50 19.70 17.95
CA THR A 363 -20.21 21.03 18.52
C THR A 363 -19.28 21.85 17.62
N THR A 364 -18.33 21.21 16.93
CA THR A 364 -17.49 21.89 15.93
C THR A 364 -18.30 22.46 14.77
N ASN A 365 -19.28 21.73 14.25
CA ASN A 365 -20.10 22.20 13.12
C ASN A 365 -21.11 23.29 13.56
N ILE A 366 -21.68 23.17 14.76
CA ILE A 366 -22.66 24.14 15.30
C ILE A 366 -22.02 25.50 15.58
N LYS A 367 -20.76 25.56 16.04
CA LYS A 367 -20.06 26.85 16.21
C LYS A 367 -19.76 27.54 14.89
N VAL A 368 -19.39 26.80 13.83
CA VAL A 368 -19.20 27.35 12.47
C VAL A 368 -20.50 27.99 11.97
N ILE A 369 -21.64 27.31 12.12
CA ILE A 369 -22.97 27.83 11.72
C ILE A 369 -23.39 29.06 12.56
N LYS A 370 -23.02 29.12 13.85
CA LYS A 370 -23.34 30.28 14.69
C LYS A 370 -22.49 31.51 14.39
N ILE A 371 -21.24 31.33 13.96
CA ILE A 371 -20.34 32.45 13.58
C ILE A 371 -20.82 33.10 12.27
N GLU A 372 -21.34 32.34 11.31
CA GLU A 372 -21.93 32.92 10.08
C GLU A 372 -23.15 33.83 10.35
N ASN A 373 -23.84 33.66 11.47
CA ASN A 373 -25.07 34.38 11.80
C ASN A 373 -24.86 35.62 12.70
N ILE A 374 -23.61 35.94 13.08
CA ILE A 374 -23.30 37.09 13.93
C ILE A 374 -22.17 37.90 13.26
N HIS A 375 -22.42 39.19 12.99
CA HIS A 375 -21.55 40.14 12.30
C HIS A 375 -20.02 40.00 12.54
N GLU A 376 -19.27 40.05 11.43
CA GLU A 376 -17.88 40.53 11.28
C GLU A 376 -16.81 40.08 12.28
N THR A 377 -16.63 38.76 12.46
CA THR A 377 -15.29 38.22 12.74
C THR A 377 -15.01 37.06 11.81
N GLU A 378 -13.86 37.10 11.12
CA GLU A 378 -13.37 36.00 10.28
C GLU A 378 -13.51 34.66 11.03
N PRO A 379 -13.90 33.56 10.35
CA PRO A 379 -14.08 32.27 10.99
C PRO A 379 -12.77 31.87 11.69
N GLU A 380 -12.77 31.90 13.02
CA GLU A 380 -11.56 31.65 13.78
C GLU A 380 -11.14 30.19 13.63
N CYS A 381 -9.98 29.95 13.03
CA CYS A 381 -9.42 28.61 12.90
C CYS A 381 -9.28 27.92 14.27
N ILE A 382 -9.83 26.69 14.37
CA ILE A 382 -10.04 25.99 15.65
C ILE A 382 -8.73 25.51 16.28
N VAL A 383 -7.73 25.11 15.49
CA VAL A 383 -6.48 24.48 16.00
C VAL A 383 -5.24 25.23 15.52
N LYS A 384 -4.80 26.22 16.31
CA LYS A 384 -3.56 26.98 16.06
C LYS A 384 -2.29 26.23 16.48
N HIS A 385 -2.39 25.36 17.50
CA HIS A 385 -1.28 24.55 17.99
C HIS A 385 -1.75 23.11 18.25
N VAL A 386 -1.08 22.13 17.62
CA VAL A 386 -1.44 20.72 17.75
C VAL A 386 -0.59 20.09 18.85
N ASP A 387 -1.24 19.57 19.88
CA ASP A 387 -0.53 18.88 20.96
C ASP A 387 0.15 17.59 20.46
N SER A 388 1.37 17.34 20.95
CA SER A 388 2.16 16.15 20.59
C SER A 388 1.45 14.82 20.86
N THR A 389 0.52 14.79 21.83
CA THR A 389 -0.32 13.62 22.18
C THR A 389 -1.14 13.11 21.01
N VAL A 390 -1.62 13.99 20.10
CA VAL A 390 -2.36 13.60 18.89
C VAL A 390 -1.57 12.58 18.05
N TYR A 391 -0.28 12.84 17.88
CA TYR A 391 0.60 11.98 17.09
C TYR A 391 1.04 10.73 17.86
N ILE A 392 1.15 10.79 19.20
CA ILE A 392 1.39 9.62 20.04
C ILE A 392 0.19 8.65 19.93
N PHE A 393 -1.03 9.15 20.00
CA PHE A 393 -2.25 8.33 19.85
C PHE A 393 -2.31 7.70 18.46
N THR A 394 -1.95 8.46 17.45
CA THR A 394 -1.86 7.96 16.08
C THR A 394 -0.80 6.86 15.93
N LEU A 395 0.34 7.00 16.60
CA LEU A 395 1.40 5.98 16.65
C LEU A 395 0.94 4.68 17.34
N LEU A 396 0.18 4.79 18.44
CA LEU A 396 -0.41 3.64 19.13
C LEU A 396 -1.37 2.87 18.20
N VAL A 397 -2.26 3.59 17.51
CA VAL A 397 -3.18 2.98 16.55
C VAL A 397 -2.40 2.32 15.40
N SER A 398 -1.40 2.98 14.82
CA SER A 398 -0.53 2.40 13.78
C SER A 398 0.16 1.10 14.22
N THR A 399 0.54 1.03 15.49
CA THR A 399 1.13 -0.18 16.09
C THR A 399 0.07 -1.29 16.21
N ALA A 400 -1.14 -0.96 16.67
CA ALA A 400 -2.25 -1.90 16.76
C ALA A 400 -2.64 -2.48 15.38
N ILE A 401 -2.62 -1.66 14.32
CA ILE A 401 -2.84 -2.11 12.94
C ILE A 401 -1.84 -3.21 12.55
N THR A 402 -0.55 -2.95 12.78
CA THR A 402 0.53 -3.89 12.45
C THR A 402 0.39 -5.20 13.23
N ILE A 403 0.03 -5.13 14.51
CA ILE A 403 -0.21 -6.31 15.35
C ILE A 403 -1.41 -7.12 14.83
N CYS A 404 -2.53 -6.46 14.50
CA CYS A 404 -3.72 -7.13 13.98
C CYS A 404 -3.42 -7.92 12.69
N LEU A 405 -2.64 -7.34 11.79
CA LEU A 405 -2.25 -7.97 10.53
C LEU A 405 -1.32 -9.18 10.72
N LEU A 406 -0.37 -9.09 11.66
CA LEU A 406 0.47 -10.23 12.03
C LEU A 406 -0.34 -11.37 12.62
N LEU A 407 -1.25 -11.06 13.55
CA LEU A 407 -2.16 -12.04 14.14
C LEU A 407 -3.05 -12.69 13.07
N ALA A 408 -3.60 -11.90 12.15
CA ALA A 408 -4.41 -12.40 11.06
C ALA A 408 -3.61 -13.37 10.16
N THR A 409 -2.36 -13.04 9.84
CA THR A 409 -1.49 -13.90 9.03
C THR A 409 -1.24 -15.26 9.71
N ALA A 410 -1.07 -15.28 11.03
CA ALA A 410 -0.95 -16.52 11.80
C ALA A 410 -2.27 -17.32 11.81
N LEU A 411 -3.40 -16.62 12.00
CA LEU A 411 -4.73 -17.22 12.08
C LEU A 411 -5.24 -17.77 10.75
N VAL A 412 -4.83 -17.23 9.60
CA VAL A 412 -5.22 -17.71 8.26
C VAL A 412 -4.86 -19.18 8.02
N ASN A 413 -3.81 -19.69 8.68
CA ASN A 413 -3.41 -21.09 8.57
C ASN A 413 -4.25 -22.04 9.45
N ILE A 414 -5.01 -21.48 10.40
CA ILE A 414 -5.74 -22.24 11.43
C ILE A 414 -7.26 -22.12 11.20
N VAL A 415 -7.73 -20.91 10.91
CA VAL A 415 -9.13 -20.55 10.76
C VAL A 415 -9.46 -20.38 9.28
N ASN A 416 -10.66 -20.82 8.87
CA ASN A 416 -11.13 -20.58 7.51
C ASN A 416 -11.21 -19.08 7.21
N ASN A 417 -10.61 -18.63 6.10
CA ASN A 417 -10.60 -17.22 5.67
C ASN A 417 -11.98 -16.56 5.69
N LYS A 418 -13.05 -17.27 5.31
CA LYS A 418 -14.42 -16.75 5.32
C LYS A 418 -14.91 -16.46 6.74
N ASN A 419 -14.66 -17.36 7.68
CA ASN A 419 -15.08 -17.19 9.07
C ASN A 419 -14.29 -16.06 9.74
N LEU A 420 -12.99 -15.95 9.43
CA LEU A 420 -12.16 -14.86 9.92
C LEU A 420 -12.64 -13.50 9.38
N LEU A 421 -13.00 -13.42 8.09
CA LEU A 421 -13.61 -12.22 7.50
C LEU A 421 -14.90 -11.81 8.20
N ILE A 422 -15.82 -12.75 8.43
CA ILE A 422 -17.09 -12.50 9.13
C ILE A 422 -16.82 -11.94 10.53
N LEU A 423 -15.91 -12.56 11.28
CA LEU A 423 -15.54 -12.11 12.62
C LEU A 423 -14.98 -10.68 12.61
N CYS A 424 -14.06 -10.37 11.69
CA CYS A 424 -13.50 -9.03 11.57
C CYS A 424 -14.58 -7.98 11.26
N PHE A 425 -15.48 -8.25 10.31
CA PHE A 425 -16.58 -7.33 9.99
C PHE A 425 -17.54 -7.10 11.15
N VAL A 426 -17.90 -8.16 11.89
CA VAL A 426 -18.79 -8.04 13.07
C VAL A 426 -18.14 -7.18 14.14
N ILE A 427 -16.88 -7.43 14.48
CA ILE A 427 -16.19 -6.65 15.51
C ILE A 427 -16.01 -5.20 15.06
N SER A 428 -15.57 -4.95 13.82
CA SER A 428 -15.44 -3.59 13.29
C SER A 428 -16.76 -2.82 13.29
N THR A 429 -17.87 -3.46 12.91
CA THR A 429 -19.20 -2.84 12.93
C THR A 429 -19.62 -2.47 14.36
N SER A 430 -19.40 -3.37 15.31
CA SER A 430 -19.66 -3.08 16.73
C SER A 430 -18.77 -1.94 17.24
N SER A 431 -17.48 -1.92 16.89
CA SER A 431 -16.54 -0.88 17.33
C SER A 431 -16.93 0.52 16.85
N ILE A 432 -17.37 0.67 15.59
CA ILE A 432 -17.77 1.98 15.05
C ILE A 432 -19.10 2.45 15.64
N LEU A 433 -20.06 1.55 15.89
CA LEU A 433 -21.33 1.91 16.52
C LEU A 433 -21.12 2.34 17.98
N LEU A 434 -20.32 1.60 18.74
CA LEU A 434 -20.00 1.93 20.14
C LEU A 434 -19.27 3.26 20.29
N LEU A 435 -18.58 3.73 19.24
CA LEU A 435 -17.86 4.99 19.25
C LEU A 435 -18.80 6.18 19.52
N ASN A 436 -20.06 6.11 19.09
CA ASN A 436 -21.05 7.17 19.29
C ASN A 436 -21.20 7.58 20.77
N TRP A 437 -21.19 6.61 21.68
CA TRP A 437 -21.41 6.83 23.12
C TRP A 437 -20.11 6.91 23.92
N ALA A 438 -18.95 6.85 23.26
CA ALA A 438 -17.68 6.89 23.95
C ALA A 438 -17.38 8.31 24.46
N SER A 439 -17.30 8.48 25.78
CA SER A 439 -16.96 9.76 26.43
C SER A 439 -15.52 9.81 26.93
N HIS A 440 -14.91 8.65 27.19
CA HIS A 440 -13.54 8.55 27.66
C HIS A 440 -12.55 8.38 26.50
N TYR A 441 -11.50 9.19 26.50
CA TYR A 441 -10.41 9.16 25.51
C TYR A 441 -9.83 7.76 25.29
N THR A 442 -9.60 7.00 26.38
CA THR A 442 -9.04 5.63 26.30
C THR A 442 -9.98 4.70 25.53
N VAL A 443 -11.29 4.83 25.73
CA VAL A 443 -12.30 4.03 25.03
C VAL A 443 -12.34 4.40 23.56
N ILE A 444 -12.30 5.70 23.22
CA ILE A 444 -12.23 6.19 21.84
C ILE A 444 -11.01 5.61 21.12
N ILE A 445 -9.82 5.63 21.75
CA ILE A 445 -8.61 5.05 21.16
C ILE A 445 -8.72 3.55 20.97
N LEU A 446 -9.24 2.82 21.95
CA LEU A 446 -9.37 1.37 21.83
C LEU A 446 -10.32 1.02 20.69
N LEU A 447 -11.49 1.65 20.62
CA LEU A 447 -12.48 1.41 19.57
C LEU A 447 -11.96 1.78 18.18
N THR A 448 -11.29 2.93 18.03
CA THR A 448 -10.67 3.33 16.76
C THR A 448 -9.52 2.41 16.37
N SER A 449 -8.69 1.96 17.32
CA SER A 449 -7.61 0.98 17.09
C SER A 449 -8.15 -0.35 16.56
N PHE A 450 -9.17 -0.91 17.24
CA PHE A 450 -9.80 -2.16 16.82
C PHE A 450 -10.44 -2.02 15.44
N PHE A 451 -11.18 -0.94 15.21
CA PHE A 451 -11.79 -0.68 13.92
C PHE A 451 -10.75 -0.63 12.79
N VAL A 452 -9.75 0.26 12.89
CA VAL A 452 -8.79 0.45 11.80
C VAL A 452 -7.92 -0.80 11.58
N GLY A 453 -7.51 -1.46 12.66
CA GLY A 453 -6.71 -2.70 12.59
C GLY A 453 -7.45 -3.87 11.94
N LEU A 454 -8.71 -4.11 12.35
CA LEU A 454 -9.52 -5.20 11.81
C LEU A 454 -10.03 -4.90 10.40
N MET A 455 -10.33 -3.64 10.08
CA MET A 455 -10.69 -3.26 8.71
C MET A 455 -9.50 -3.39 7.75
N SER A 456 -8.30 -2.97 8.16
CA SER A 456 -7.07 -3.18 7.38
C SER A 456 -6.82 -4.68 7.15
N THR A 457 -7.00 -5.49 8.18
CA THR A 457 -6.95 -6.95 8.10
C THR A 457 -7.94 -7.52 7.08
N THR A 458 -9.18 -7.04 7.14
CA THR A 458 -10.26 -7.46 6.23
C THR A 458 -9.88 -7.21 4.77
N THR A 459 -9.35 -6.03 4.44
CA THR A 459 -8.93 -5.72 3.05
C THR A 459 -7.82 -6.65 2.54
N THR A 460 -6.92 -7.10 3.43
CA THR A 460 -5.86 -8.07 3.09
C THR A 460 -6.44 -9.49 2.92
N LEU A 461 -7.38 -9.89 3.78
CA LEU A 461 -8.06 -11.18 3.69
C LEU A 461 -8.91 -11.31 2.43
N VAL A 462 -9.58 -10.24 2.00
CA VAL A 462 -10.36 -10.22 0.74
C VAL A 462 -9.46 -10.50 -0.46
N ILE A 463 -8.24 -9.95 -0.50
CA ILE A 463 -7.24 -10.26 -1.54
C ILE A 463 -6.84 -11.73 -1.48
N SER A 464 -6.55 -12.26 -0.28
CA SER A 464 -6.20 -13.67 -0.07
C SER A 464 -7.33 -14.61 -0.52
N VAL A 465 -8.59 -14.30 -0.22
CA VAL A 465 -9.75 -15.05 -0.70
C VAL A 465 -9.89 -14.95 -2.22
N THR A 466 -9.68 -13.78 -2.80
CA THR A 466 -9.70 -13.57 -4.26
C THR A 466 -8.69 -14.48 -4.96
N VAL A 467 -7.48 -14.58 -4.42
CA VAL A 467 -6.42 -15.47 -4.92
C VAL A 467 -6.86 -16.93 -4.96
N ASN A 468 -7.65 -17.36 -3.98
CA ASN A 468 -8.13 -18.73 -3.85
C ASN A 468 -9.40 -19.03 -4.67
N LEU A 469 -10.17 -18.01 -5.05
CA LEU A 469 -11.42 -18.16 -5.80
C LEU A 469 -11.24 -18.23 -7.32
N PHE A 470 -10.20 -17.58 -7.83
CA PHE A 470 -9.93 -17.47 -9.26
C PHE A 470 -8.81 -18.42 -9.71
N PRO A 471 -8.91 -18.98 -10.93
CA PRO A 471 -7.86 -19.80 -11.51
C PRO A 471 -6.56 -19.00 -11.69
N THR A 472 -5.42 -19.69 -11.71
CA THR A 472 -4.08 -19.08 -11.76
C THR A 472 -3.90 -18.10 -12.91
N SER A 473 -4.49 -18.36 -14.08
CA SER A 473 -4.45 -17.48 -15.26
C SER A 473 -5.20 -16.15 -15.08
N LEU A 474 -6.19 -16.08 -14.19
CA LEU A 474 -7.03 -14.89 -13.97
C LEU A 474 -6.79 -14.24 -12.60
N ARG A 475 -6.04 -14.90 -11.72
CA ARG A 475 -5.82 -14.51 -10.32
C ARG A 475 -5.27 -13.10 -10.18
N THR A 476 -4.16 -12.80 -10.85
CA THR A 476 -3.49 -11.50 -10.75
C THR A 476 -4.41 -10.39 -11.21
N MET A 477 -5.17 -10.63 -12.29
CA MET A 477 -6.09 -9.65 -12.86
C MET A 477 -7.28 -9.38 -11.94
N ALA A 478 -7.84 -10.43 -11.32
CA ALA A 478 -8.90 -10.31 -10.34
C ALA A 478 -8.46 -9.51 -9.10
N VAL A 479 -7.25 -9.78 -8.59
CA VAL A 479 -6.66 -9.03 -7.47
C VAL A 479 -6.41 -7.57 -7.83
N SER A 480 -5.83 -7.29 -9.00
CA SER A 480 -5.59 -5.91 -9.46
C SER A 480 -6.88 -5.13 -9.61
N LEU A 481 -7.94 -5.73 -10.16
CA LEU A 481 -9.24 -5.08 -10.30
C LEU A 481 -9.92 -4.85 -8.95
N ALA A 482 -9.85 -5.83 -8.03
CA ALA A 482 -10.34 -5.65 -6.66
C ALA A 482 -9.61 -4.51 -5.95
N MET A 483 -8.28 -4.43 -6.05
CA MET A 483 -7.49 -3.35 -5.47
C MET A 483 -7.81 -1.99 -6.11
N MET A 484 -8.00 -1.92 -7.43
CA MET A 484 -8.38 -0.69 -8.12
C MET A 484 -9.73 -0.18 -7.63
N VAL A 485 -10.76 -1.05 -7.59
CA VAL A 485 -12.09 -0.70 -7.08
C VAL A 485 -12.03 -0.35 -5.58
N GLY A 486 -11.20 -1.05 -4.81
CA GLY A 486 -10.96 -0.70 -3.40
C GLY A 486 -10.34 0.69 -3.21
N ARG A 487 -9.39 1.10 -4.07
CA ARG A 487 -8.82 2.46 -4.05
C ARG A 487 -9.86 3.52 -4.43
N ILE A 488 -10.80 3.21 -5.33
CA ILE A 488 -11.97 4.08 -5.58
C ILE A 488 -12.80 4.20 -4.30
N GLY A 489 -13.01 3.10 -3.56
CA GLY A 489 -13.67 3.15 -2.24
C GLY A 489 -12.94 4.06 -1.24
N ALA A 490 -11.62 3.99 -1.17
CA ALA A 490 -10.82 4.87 -0.31
C ALA A 490 -10.94 6.35 -0.72
N LEU A 491 -10.90 6.66 -2.01
CA LEU A 491 -11.14 8.00 -2.55
C LEU A 491 -12.54 8.50 -2.18
N SER A 492 -13.58 7.74 -2.53
CA SER A 492 -14.98 8.10 -2.29
C SER A 492 -15.26 8.29 -0.81
N GLY A 493 -14.75 7.42 0.07
CA GLY A 493 -14.92 7.55 1.52
C GLY A 493 -14.39 8.87 2.08
N ASN A 494 -13.19 9.27 1.66
CA ASN A 494 -12.58 10.51 2.16
C ASN A 494 -13.24 11.78 1.63
N VAL A 495 -13.81 11.74 0.42
CA VAL A 495 -14.57 12.86 -0.15
C VAL A 495 -15.98 12.94 0.42
N LEU A 496 -16.63 11.79 0.70
CA LEU A 496 -17.98 11.72 1.26
C LEU A 496 -18.03 11.95 2.77
N PHE A 497 -16.96 11.63 3.50
CA PHE A 497 -16.90 11.81 4.95
C PHE A 497 -17.26 13.22 5.43
N PRO A 498 -16.68 14.33 4.91
CA PRO A 498 -17.05 15.67 5.34
C PRO A 498 -18.52 15.99 5.04
N ILE A 499 -19.05 15.50 3.91
CA ILE A 499 -20.48 15.68 3.57
C ILE A 499 -21.37 15.01 4.60
N PHE A 500 -21.08 13.76 4.98
CA PHE A 500 -21.84 13.10 6.04
C PHE A 500 -21.68 13.79 7.39
N LEU A 501 -20.49 14.33 7.67
CA LEU A 501 -20.21 15.01 8.92
C LEU A 501 -20.97 16.34 9.03
N ASP A 502 -21.18 17.05 7.91
CA ASP A 502 -22.02 18.26 7.86
C ASP A 502 -23.48 17.96 8.24
N TYR A 503 -23.99 16.76 7.94
CA TYR A 503 -25.31 16.30 8.41
C TYR A 503 -25.32 15.80 9.86
N GLY A 504 -24.15 15.59 10.46
CA GLY A 504 -23.95 15.17 11.84
C GLY A 504 -23.09 13.91 11.99
N CYS A 505 -22.40 13.81 13.12
CA CYS A 505 -21.53 12.68 13.47
C CYS A 505 -22.29 11.35 13.47
N ILE A 506 -23.52 11.32 14.00
CA ILE A 506 -24.34 10.11 14.03
C ILE A 506 -24.64 9.61 12.60
N VAL A 507 -24.96 10.52 11.68
CA VAL A 507 -25.22 10.19 10.26
C VAL A 507 -23.97 9.56 9.64
N THR A 508 -22.79 10.10 9.95
CA THR A 508 -21.51 9.57 9.48
C THR A 508 -21.23 8.16 10.00
N VAL A 509 -21.37 7.95 11.32
CA VAL A 509 -21.16 6.65 11.97
C VAL A 509 -22.13 5.60 11.42
N ILE A 510 -23.41 5.92 11.30
CA ILE A 510 -24.43 5.01 10.77
C ILE A 510 -24.14 4.68 9.30
N SER A 511 -23.78 5.67 8.48
CA SER A 511 -23.48 5.44 7.06
C SER A 511 -22.31 4.47 6.88
N LEU A 512 -21.24 4.62 7.66
CA LEU A 512 -20.11 3.67 7.65
C LEU A 512 -20.54 2.28 8.16
N ALA A 513 -21.34 2.20 9.22
CA ALA A 513 -21.84 0.94 9.75
C ALA A 513 -22.72 0.19 8.73
N VAL A 514 -23.58 0.89 8.00
CA VAL A 514 -24.41 0.29 6.94
C VAL A 514 -23.56 -0.32 5.83
N ILE A 515 -22.52 0.39 5.37
CA ILE A 515 -21.57 -0.12 4.36
C ILE A 515 -20.87 -1.40 4.86
N LEU A 516 -20.50 -1.45 6.15
CA LEU A 516 -19.91 -2.64 6.76
C LEU A 516 -20.89 -3.80 6.87
N ILE A 517 -22.14 -3.55 7.26
CA ILE A 517 -23.19 -4.58 7.35
C ILE A 517 -23.48 -5.15 5.96
N VAL A 518 -23.56 -4.31 4.93
CA VAL A 518 -23.71 -4.78 3.53
C VAL A 518 -22.52 -5.66 3.14
N SER A 519 -21.29 -5.23 3.44
CA SER A 519 -20.07 -6.01 3.15
C SER A 519 -20.03 -7.34 3.92
N LEU A 520 -20.51 -7.36 5.16
CA LEU A 520 -20.66 -8.56 5.99
C LEU A 520 -21.67 -9.53 5.37
N VAL A 521 -22.85 -9.05 4.98
CA VAL A 521 -23.89 -9.87 4.33
C VAL A 521 -23.35 -10.46 3.02
N LEU A 522 -22.68 -9.66 2.19
CA LEU A 522 -22.04 -10.13 0.97
C LEU A 522 -20.98 -11.22 1.25
N THR A 523 -20.22 -11.11 2.33
CA THR A 523 -19.21 -12.11 2.73
C THR A 523 -19.84 -13.50 2.97
N ILE A 524 -21.10 -13.56 3.43
CA ILE A 524 -21.83 -14.83 3.61
C ILE A 524 -22.03 -15.56 2.27
N PHE A 525 -22.16 -14.84 1.17
CA PHE A 525 -22.34 -15.41 -0.17
C PHE A 525 -21.03 -15.86 -0.84
N ILE A 526 -19.87 -15.67 -0.20
CA ILE A 526 -18.60 -16.17 -0.73
C ILE A 526 -18.66 -17.71 -0.82
N PRO A 527 -18.47 -18.29 -2.03
CA PRO A 527 -18.51 -19.73 -2.21
C PRO A 527 -17.32 -20.39 -1.53
N LYS A 528 -17.51 -21.62 -1.02
CA LYS A 528 -16.41 -22.41 -0.47
C LYS A 528 -15.39 -22.69 -1.57
N SER A 529 -14.10 -22.45 -1.30
CA SER A 529 -13.03 -22.82 -2.22
C SER A 529 -13.05 -24.34 -2.45
N LYS A 530 -12.95 -24.77 -3.71
CA LYS A 530 -12.99 -26.19 -4.10
C LYS A 530 -11.78 -27.01 -3.60
N ASN A 531 -10.80 -26.39 -2.94
CA ASN A 531 -9.53 -27.03 -2.57
C ASN A 531 -9.43 -27.57 -1.14
N ASN A 532 -10.55 -27.78 -0.44
CA ASN A 532 -10.55 -28.51 0.85
C ASN A 532 -11.23 -29.87 0.72
N VAL A 533 -10.79 -30.68 -0.25
CA VAL A 533 -10.76 -32.13 -0.08
C VAL A 533 -9.32 -32.44 0.31
N LYS A 534 -9.07 -32.51 1.61
CA LYS A 534 -7.96 -33.26 2.19
C LYS A 534 -8.55 -34.34 3.05
#